data_AF-A0A971ZXS0-F1
#
_entry.id   AF-A0A971ZXS0-F1
#
_cell.length_a   1.000
_cell.length_b   1.000
_cell.length_c   1.000
_cell.angle_alpha   90.00
_cell.angle_beta   90.00
_cell.angle_gamma   90.00
#
_symmetry.space_group_name_H-M   'P 1'
#
loop_
_entity.id
_entity.type
_entity.pdbx_description
1 polymer ?
#
loop_
_entity_poly.entity_id
_entity_poly.type
_entity_poly.pdbx_seq_one_letter_code
_entity_poly.pdbx_strand_id
1 'polypeptide(L)'
;NIINGLVDTSTWEEDNNFSSPEELLEYLKNKKPKNTTLSFTHGDYTLSNIFAKDGKVIGFIDLGRGGVGDIYQDIALAVRSLKHKFTTDAYIDLFFRYLDMEADLQRINYYILLDELF
;
A
#
# COMPACT_ATOMS: atom_id res chain seq x y z
N ASN A 1 -13.69 -3.55 9.82
CA ASN A 1 -14.39 -3.39 8.52
C ASN A 1 -15.24 -4.59 8.17
N ILE A 2 -14.67 -5.80 8.07
CA ILE A 2 -15.42 -7.03 7.70
C ILE A 2 -16.67 -7.25 8.56
N ILE A 3 -16.53 -7.35 9.89
CA ILE A 3 -17.67 -7.57 10.81
C ILE A 3 -18.75 -6.47 10.68
N ASN A 4 -18.35 -5.25 10.35
CA ASN A 4 -19.24 -4.10 10.24
C ASN A 4 -19.79 -3.90 8.80
N GLY A 5 -19.43 -4.77 7.85
CA GLY A 5 -19.85 -4.64 6.45
C GLY A 5 -19.29 -3.39 5.74
N LEU A 6 -18.10 -2.92 6.16
CA LEU A 6 -17.48 -1.68 5.62
C LEU A 6 -16.44 -1.94 4.53
N VAL A 7 -16.25 -3.19 4.10
CA VAL A 7 -15.32 -3.50 2.99
C VAL A 7 -16.07 -3.38 1.68
N ASP A 8 -15.62 -2.47 0.82
CA ASP A 8 -16.16 -2.33 -0.54
C ASP A 8 -15.36 -3.21 -1.50
N THR A 9 -15.89 -4.38 -1.86
CA THR A 9 -15.22 -5.29 -2.78
C THR A 9 -15.25 -4.81 -4.23
N SER A 10 -15.99 -3.75 -4.55
CA SER A 10 -16.04 -3.20 -5.92
C SER A 10 -14.81 -2.37 -6.28
N THR A 11 -14.02 -1.96 -5.27
CA THR A 11 -12.77 -1.22 -5.44
C THR A 11 -11.54 -2.11 -5.45
N TRP A 12 -11.71 -3.44 -5.35
CA TRP A 12 -10.61 -4.38 -5.35
C TRP A 12 -9.82 -4.35 -6.67
N GLU A 13 -8.50 -4.46 -6.54
CA GLU A 13 -7.61 -4.62 -7.69
C GLU A 13 -8.02 -5.84 -8.52
N GLU A 14 -7.84 -5.74 -9.83
CA GLU A 14 -8.23 -6.80 -10.77
C GLU A 14 -7.50 -8.13 -10.50
N ASP A 15 -6.34 -8.09 -9.85
CA ASP A 15 -5.55 -9.27 -9.47
C ASP A 15 -5.87 -9.81 -8.06
N ASN A 16 -6.81 -9.20 -7.34
CA ASN A 16 -7.40 -9.75 -6.13
C ASN A 16 -8.35 -10.91 -6.49
N ASN A 17 -7.89 -12.14 -6.25
CA ASN A 17 -8.59 -13.36 -6.63
C ASN A 17 -9.36 -14.04 -5.46
N PHE A 18 -9.58 -13.32 -4.35
CA PHE A 18 -10.32 -13.87 -3.21
C PHE A 18 -11.83 -13.76 -3.44
N SER A 19 -12.58 -14.75 -2.93
CA SER A 19 -14.04 -14.79 -3.11
C SER A 19 -14.78 -13.94 -2.08
N SER A 20 -14.15 -13.62 -0.95
CA SER A 20 -14.74 -12.77 0.09
C SER A 20 -13.68 -12.09 0.98
N PRO A 21 -14.05 -11.00 1.68
CA PRO A 21 -13.15 -10.34 2.63
C PRO A 21 -12.64 -11.26 3.76
N GLU A 22 -13.44 -12.24 4.18
CA GLU A 22 -13.05 -13.23 5.19
C GLU A 22 -11.96 -14.17 4.67
N GLU A 23 -12.05 -14.61 3.42
CA GLU A 23 -11.04 -15.46 2.78
C GLU A 23 -9.71 -14.71 2.67
N LEU A 24 -9.77 -13.46 2.21
CA LEU A 24 -8.60 -12.57 2.15
C LEU A 24 -7.99 -12.34 3.54
N LEU A 25 -8.80 -12.08 4.57
CA LEU A 25 -8.31 -11.92 5.94
C LEU A 25 -7.58 -13.17 6.44
N GLU A 26 -8.12 -14.36 6.15
CA GLU A 26 -7.49 -15.63 6.55
C GLU A 26 -6.16 -15.83 5.83
N TYR A 27 -6.08 -15.51 4.54
CA TYR A 27 -4.81 -15.49 3.81
C TYR A 27 -3.80 -14.52 4.46
N LEU A 28 -4.21 -13.29 4.77
CA LEU A 28 -3.33 -12.27 5.35
C LEU A 28 -2.82 -12.64 6.75
N LYS A 29 -3.63 -13.32 7.57
CA LYS A 29 -3.19 -13.87 8.86
C LYS A 29 -2.10 -14.91 8.69
N ASN A 30 -2.26 -15.82 7.73
CA ASN A 30 -1.32 -16.91 7.47
C ASN A 30 -0.04 -16.46 6.75
N LYS A 31 -0.11 -15.36 5.99
CA LYS A 31 1.00 -14.82 5.19
C LYS A 31 1.66 -13.57 5.77
N LYS A 32 1.32 -13.21 7.01
CA LYS A 32 1.89 -12.04 7.69
C LYS A 32 3.43 -12.05 7.61
N PRO A 33 4.07 -10.96 7.12
CA PRO A 33 5.52 -10.85 7.08
C PRO A 33 6.14 -11.12 8.45
N LYS A 34 7.16 -11.98 8.49
CA LYS A 34 7.84 -12.37 9.74
C LYS A 34 8.77 -11.27 10.26
N ASN A 35 9.38 -10.52 9.35
CA ASN A 35 10.28 -9.42 9.65
C ASN A 35 9.60 -8.13 9.24
N THR A 36 9.55 -7.18 10.16
CA THR A 36 9.05 -5.83 9.91
C THR A 36 10.15 -4.80 10.15
N THR A 37 10.17 -3.76 9.33
CA THR A 37 11.03 -2.59 9.52
C THR A 37 10.13 -1.48 9.99
N LEU A 38 10.09 -1.26 11.31
CA LEU A 38 9.22 -0.25 11.89
C LEU A 38 9.69 1.15 11.51
N SER A 39 8.77 1.95 11.00
CA SER A 39 8.95 3.34 10.64
C SER A 39 7.67 4.11 11.03
N PHE A 40 7.75 5.43 10.99
CA PHE A 40 6.53 6.19 10.78
C PHE A 40 5.98 5.89 9.38
N THR A 41 4.69 5.58 9.30
CA THR A 41 3.94 5.35 8.06
C THR A 41 2.75 6.30 8.01
N HIS A 42 2.46 6.83 6.83
CA HIS A 42 1.24 7.57 6.53
C HIS A 42 0.00 6.67 6.66
N GLY A 43 0.13 5.40 6.26
CA GLY A 43 -0.94 4.40 6.31
C GLY A 43 -1.83 4.38 5.07
N ASP A 44 -1.87 5.49 4.32
CA ASP A 44 -2.49 5.63 2.99
C ASP A 44 -1.61 6.48 2.05
N TYR A 45 -0.38 6.04 1.80
CA TYR A 45 0.63 6.84 1.08
C TYR A 45 0.46 6.79 -0.44
N THR A 46 -0.60 7.42 -0.94
CA THR A 46 -0.94 7.53 -2.36
C THR A 46 -0.63 8.93 -2.90
N LEU A 47 -0.47 9.08 -4.22
CA LEU A 47 -0.16 10.36 -4.86
C LEU A 47 -1.23 11.45 -4.63
N SER A 48 -2.49 11.06 -4.40
CA SER A 48 -3.59 12.00 -4.08
C SER A 48 -3.47 12.62 -2.69
N ASN A 49 -2.70 12.00 -1.78
CA ASN A 49 -2.53 12.45 -0.40
C ASN A 49 -1.27 13.30 -0.20
N ILE A 50 -0.52 13.59 -1.27
CA ILE A 50 0.76 14.31 -1.23
C ILE A 50 0.63 15.64 -1.97
N PHE A 51 1.01 16.74 -1.29
CA PHE A 51 1.16 18.04 -1.94
C PHE A 51 2.63 18.29 -2.27
N ALA A 52 2.90 18.67 -3.52
CA ALA A 52 4.23 19.07 -3.97
C ALA A 52 4.19 20.43 -4.65
N LYS A 53 5.25 21.22 -4.43
CA LYS A 53 5.47 22.52 -5.07
C LYS A 53 6.95 22.69 -5.35
N ASP A 54 7.30 23.18 -6.54
CA ASP A 54 8.68 23.44 -6.96
C ASP A 54 9.61 22.21 -6.79
N GLY A 55 9.10 21.02 -7.13
CA GLY A 55 9.84 19.76 -7.05
C GLY A 55 10.06 19.22 -5.63
N LYS A 56 9.42 19.79 -4.61
CA LYS A 56 9.52 19.36 -3.22
C LYS A 56 8.16 19.02 -2.64
N VAL A 57 8.11 18.03 -1.76
CA VAL A 57 6.93 17.75 -0.94
C VAL A 57 6.73 18.88 0.06
N ILE A 58 5.51 19.40 0.15
CA ILE A 58 5.13 20.51 1.04
C ILE A 58 4.06 20.14 2.06
N GLY A 59 3.47 18.95 1.96
CA GLY A 59 2.50 18.48 2.95
C GLY A 59 1.87 17.14 2.60
N PHE A 60 1.22 16.56 3.61
CA PHE A 60 0.45 15.33 3.55
C PHE A 60 -0.94 15.58 4.13
N ILE A 61 -1.95 14.88 3.61
CA ILE A 61 -3.33 14.88 4.13
C ILE A 61 -3.81 13.45 4.33
N ASP A 62 -4.93 13.28 5.03
CA ASP A 62 -5.51 11.95 5.31
C ASP A 62 -4.62 11.04 6.17
N LEU A 63 -4.17 11.57 7.31
CA LEU A 63 -3.32 10.88 8.27
C LEU A 63 -4.11 9.98 9.24
N GLY A 64 -5.36 9.62 8.93
CA GLY A 64 -6.23 8.84 9.82
C GLY A 64 -5.68 7.44 10.15
N ARG A 65 -4.85 6.90 9.25
CA ARG A 65 -4.15 5.60 9.40
C ARG A 65 -2.67 5.76 9.76
N GLY A 66 -2.22 6.99 10.02
CA GLY A 66 -0.82 7.30 10.28
C GLY A 66 -0.35 6.81 11.65
N GLY A 67 0.89 6.34 11.72
CA GLY A 67 1.44 5.82 12.96
C GLY A 67 2.73 5.02 12.78
N VAL A 68 3.11 4.26 13.81
CA VAL A 68 4.24 3.33 13.70
C VAL A 68 3.75 2.07 12.98
N GLY A 69 4.34 1.80 11.82
CA GLY A 69 3.98 0.70 10.95
C GLY A 69 5.19 0.10 10.28
N ASP A 70 4.97 -0.99 9.56
CA ASP A 70 5.99 -1.53 8.68
C ASP A 70 6.22 -0.60 7.48
N ILE A 71 7.47 -0.34 7.11
CA ILE A 71 7.78 0.55 5.97
C ILE A 71 7.12 0.12 4.66
N TYR A 72 6.85 -1.18 4.46
CA TYR A 72 6.18 -1.66 3.26
C TYR A 72 4.69 -1.30 3.20
N GLN A 73 4.06 -0.86 4.30
CA GLN A 73 2.72 -0.27 4.24
C GLN A 73 2.70 0.89 3.24
N ASP A 74 3.59 1.88 3.41
CA ASP A 74 3.61 3.05 2.53
C ASP A 74 4.24 2.75 1.17
N ILE A 75 5.31 1.93 1.11
CA ILE A 75 5.96 1.56 -0.16
C ILE A 75 4.97 0.84 -1.09
N ALA A 76 4.16 -0.09 -0.55
CA ALA A 76 3.21 -0.84 -1.36
C ALA A 76 2.13 0.07 -1.98
N LEU A 77 1.58 0.99 -1.18
CA LEU A 77 0.58 1.94 -1.65
C LEU A 77 1.16 2.98 -2.61
N ALA A 78 2.42 3.38 -2.43
CA ALA A 78 3.15 4.19 -3.40
C ALA A 78 3.28 3.48 -4.74
N VAL A 79 3.69 2.21 -4.73
CA VAL A 79 3.84 1.38 -5.93
C VAL A 79 2.50 1.23 -6.65
N ARG A 80 1.41 0.91 -5.94
CA ARG A 80 0.06 0.82 -6.50
C ARG A 80 -0.36 2.15 -7.14
N SER A 81 -0.18 3.26 -6.42
CA SER A 81 -0.55 4.58 -6.89
C SER A 81 0.25 5.01 -8.13
N LEU A 82 1.55 4.71 -8.19
CA LEU A 82 2.40 4.97 -9.36
C LEU A 82 1.95 4.14 -10.57
N LYS A 83 1.66 2.85 -10.38
CA LYS A 83 1.16 1.96 -11.43
C LYS A 83 -0.14 2.47 -12.03
N HIS A 84 -1.12 2.78 -11.19
CA HIS A 84 -2.41 3.31 -11.64
C HIS A 84 -2.25 4.64 -12.38
N LYS A 85 -1.39 5.53 -11.87
CA LYS A 85 -1.25 6.87 -12.43
C LYS A 85 -0.54 6.90 -13.78
N PHE A 86 0.49 6.08 -13.95
CA PHE A 86 1.38 6.13 -15.11
C PHE A 86 1.28 4.93 -16.05
N THR A 87 0.54 3.88 -15.66
CA THR A 87 0.30 2.67 -16.46
C THR A 87 1.59 2.04 -16.99
N THR A 88 2.67 2.08 -16.19
CA THR A 88 3.99 1.55 -16.55
C THR A 88 4.79 1.18 -15.30
N ASP A 89 5.62 0.14 -15.40
CA ASP A 89 6.51 -0.30 -14.33
C ASP A 89 7.82 0.52 -14.27
N ALA A 90 8.13 1.33 -15.29
CA ALA A 90 9.39 2.08 -15.36
C ALA A 90 9.62 3.02 -14.15
N TYR A 91 8.54 3.55 -13.57
CA TYR A 91 8.61 4.40 -12.38
C TYR A 91 8.80 3.62 -11.08
N ILE A 92 8.50 2.32 -11.06
CA ILE A 92 8.74 1.45 -9.90
C ILE A 92 10.25 1.21 -9.78
N ASP A 93 10.90 0.85 -10.89
CA ASP A 93 12.36 0.68 -10.92
C ASP A 93 13.09 1.97 -10.57
N LEU A 94 12.56 3.12 -11.00
CA LEU A 94 13.09 4.42 -10.59
C LEU A 94 12.88 4.68 -9.10
N PHE A 95 11.69 4.37 -8.57
CA PHE A 95 11.35 4.57 -7.16
C PHE A 95 12.27 3.77 -6.24
N PHE A 96 12.47 2.48 -6.50
CA PHE A 96 13.37 1.64 -5.69
C PHE A 96 14.85 2.06 -5.80
N ARG A 97 15.29 2.56 -6.96
CA ARG A 97 16.62 3.17 -7.10
C ARG A 97 16.79 4.42 -6.24
N TYR A 98 15.76 5.27 -6.10
CA TYR A 98 15.82 6.44 -5.22
C TYR A 98 15.76 6.08 -3.74
N LEU A 99 15.10 4.97 -3.40
CA LEU A 99 15.06 4.46 -2.02
C LEU A 99 16.37 3.77 -1.60
N ASP A 100 17.25 3.44 -2.54
CA ASP A 100 18.41 2.57 -2.31
C ASP A 100 17.99 1.22 -1.67
N MET A 101 16.92 0.64 -2.21
CA MET A 101 16.29 -0.58 -1.70
C MET A 101 15.99 -1.55 -2.85
N GLU A 102 16.12 -2.85 -2.59
CA GLU A 102 15.57 -3.88 -3.48
C GLU A 102 14.06 -4.05 -3.25
N ALA A 103 13.32 -4.26 -4.33
CA ALA A 103 11.88 -4.49 -4.24
C ALA A 103 11.58 -5.87 -3.64
N ASP A 104 10.84 -5.90 -2.53
CA ASP A 104 10.26 -7.13 -1.99
C ASP A 104 8.83 -7.26 -2.50
N LEU A 105 8.69 -7.94 -3.64
CA LEU A 105 7.39 -8.13 -4.31
C LEU A 105 6.38 -8.87 -3.43
N GLN A 106 6.83 -9.75 -2.52
CA GLN A 106 5.92 -10.48 -1.64
C GLN A 106 5.31 -9.54 -0.60
N ARG A 107 6.11 -8.65 -0.01
CA ARG A 107 5.62 -7.65 0.93
C ARG A 107 4.77 -6.60 0.24
N ILE A 108 5.18 -6.12 -0.94
CA ILE A 108 4.36 -5.18 -1.73
C ILE A 108 2.97 -5.76 -1.97
N ASN A 109 2.90 -6.99 -2.48
CA ASN A 109 1.62 -7.66 -2.70
C ASN A 109 0.81 -7.85 -1.41
N TYR A 110 1.48 -8.25 -0.32
CA TYR A 110 0.84 -8.40 0.99
C TYR A 110 0.15 -7.11 1.47
N TYR A 111 0.84 -5.98 1.39
CA TYR A 111 0.31 -4.70 1.89
C TYR A 111 -0.71 -4.07 0.94
N ILE A 112 -0.64 -4.32 -0.37
CA ILE A 112 -1.73 -4.00 -1.31
C ILE A 112 -2.99 -4.79 -0.91
N LEU A 113 -2.88 -6.11 -0.76
CA LEU A 113 -3.99 -6.97 -0.35
C LEU A 113 -4.53 -6.64 1.05
N LEU A 114 -3.69 -6.17 1.97
CA LEU A 114 -4.13 -5.72 3.29
C LEU A 114 -5.04 -4.49 3.19
N ASP A 115 -4.72 -3.56 2.28
CA ASP A 115 -5.46 -2.32 2.10
C ASP A 115 -6.85 -2.56 1.49
N GLU A 116 -7.04 -3.65 0.75
CA GLU A 116 -8.35 -4.09 0.21
C GLU A 116 -9.41 -4.40 1.27
N LEU A 117 -9.01 -4.49 2.55
CA LEU A 117 -9.93 -4.66 3.67
C LEU A 117 -10.37 -3.31 4.29
N PHE A 118 -10.07 -2.20 3.64
CA PHE A 118 -10.37 -0.85 4.10
C PHE A 118 -10.99 0.03 3.02
#